data_AF-A0A7X8JCZ2-F1
#
_entry.id   AF-A0A7X8JCZ2-F1
#
_cell.length_a   1.000
_cell.length_b   1.000
_cell.length_c   1.000
_cell.angle_alpha   90.00
_cell.angle_beta   90.00
_cell.angle_gamma   90.00
#
_symmetry.space_group_name_H-M   'P 1'
#
loop_
_entity.id
_entity.type
_entity.pdbx_description
1 polymer ?
#
loop_
_entity_poly.entity_id
_entity_poly.type
_entity_poly.pdbx_seq_one_letter_code
_entity_poly.pdbx_strand_id
1 'polypeptide(L)'
;MVDKSCRNLYKDGYIVNTDKNLQSDQISKKLSIIPSLICTDLCNLDQEVRRIESLGCKMLHVDIIDGNFSPSMPIGLETIKQVRKITSMDFDVHLMIV
;
A
#
# COMPACT_ATOMS: atom_id res chain seq x y z
N MET A 1 -8.43 11.92 1.79
CA MET A 1 -7.62 13.15 1.97
C MET A 1 -6.42 12.77 2.84
N VAL A 2 -5.26 12.51 2.24
CA VAL A 2 -4.05 12.10 2.98
C VAL A 2 -3.63 13.27 3.87
N ASP A 3 -3.61 13.01 5.18
CA ASP A 3 -3.22 13.97 6.21
C ASP A 3 -1.86 14.60 5.88
N LYS A 4 -1.76 15.94 6.01
CA LYS A 4 -0.54 16.68 5.64
C LYS A 4 0.67 16.27 6.49
N SER A 5 0.48 15.64 7.66
CA SER A 5 1.61 15.14 8.47
C SER A 5 2.34 13.98 7.80
N CYS A 6 1.64 13.12 7.04
CA CYS A 6 2.25 11.98 6.36
C CYS A 6 3.11 12.39 5.15
N ARG A 7 2.98 13.63 4.66
CA ARG A 7 3.71 14.12 3.49
C ARG A 7 5.20 14.37 3.78
N ASN A 8 5.56 14.60 5.05
CA ASN A 8 6.94 14.80 5.50
C ASN A 8 7.72 13.50 5.77
N LEU A 9 7.05 12.34 5.66
CA LEU A 9 7.69 11.02 5.77
C LEU A 9 8.36 10.58 4.45
N TYR A 10 8.14 11.33 3.37
CA TYR A 10 8.67 11.09 2.04
C TYR A 10 9.87 12.01 1.75
N LYS A 11 11.03 11.68 2.29
CA LYS A 11 12.32 12.15 1.77
C LYS A 11 13.21 10.92 1.58
N ASP A 12 13.69 10.73 0.35
CA ASP A 12 14.69 9.73 -0.02
C ASP A 12 14.30 8.25 0.15
N GLY A 13 13.04 7.91 -0.18
CA GLY A 13 12.64 6.53 -0.50
C GLY A 13 12.46 5.56 0.68
N TYR A 14 12.58 6.01 1.93
CA TYR A 14 12.23 5.23 3.11
C TYR A 14 11.73 6.13 4.24
N ILE A 15 10.99 5.52 5.17
CA ILE A 15 10.44 6.15 6.37
C ILE A 15 11.59 6.69 7.21
N VAL A 16 11.59 8.01 7.42
CA VAL A 16 12.45 8.66 8.41
C VAL A 16 11.89 8.32 9.79
N ASN A 17 12.61 7.53 10.56
CA ASN A 17 12.35 7.37 11.99
C ASN A 17 12.62 8.73 12.66
N THR A 18 11.57 9.42 13.12
CA THR A 18 11.70 10.74 13.76
C THR A 18 12.16 10.67 15.21
N ASP A 19 12.29 9.49 15.80
CA ASP A 19 12.72 9.35 17.19
C ASP A 19 14.17 8.88 17.30
N LYS A 20 15.06 9.83 17.58
CA LYS A 20 16.50 9.59 17.86
C LYS A 20 16.79 8.93 19.21
N ASN A 21 15.77 8.46 19.95
CA ASN A 21 15.93 8.04 21.36
C ASN A 21 15.20 6.73 21.72
N LEU A 22 15.19 5.72 20.86
CA LEU A 22 14.80 4.36 21.27
C LEU A 22 16.05 3.47 21.37
N GLN A 23 16.37 3.09 22.61
CA GLN A 23 17.48 2.23 22.99
C GLN A 23 17.40 0.86 22.30
N SER A 24 18.58 0.30 22.02
CA SER A 24 18.90 -0.77 21.07
C SER A 24 18.37 -2.18 21.36
N ASP A 25 17.58 -2.41 22.42
CA ASP A 25 17.45 -3.76 23.00
C ASP A 25 16.05 -4.40 22.94
N GLN A 26 15.10 -3.86 22.15
CA GLN A 26 13.81 -4.54 21.93
C GLN A 26 13.38 -4.54 20.46
N ILE A 27 13.57 -5.71 19.82
CA ILE A 27 13.02 -6.17 18.53
C ILE A 27 13.09 -5.11 17.42
N SER A 28 14.16 -5.16 16.62
CA SER A 28 14.28 -4.43 15.36
C SER A 28 13.28 -4.97 14.31
N LYS A 29 11.98 -4.81 14.54
CA LYS A 29 10.96 -5.09 13.54
C LYS A 29 11.14 -4.06 12.43
N LYS A 30 11.67 -4.52 11.29
CA LYS A 30 11.84 -3.71 10.09
C LYS A 30 10.50 -3.06 9.72
N LEU A 31 10.42 -1.74 9.88
CA LEU A 31 9.22 -0.99 9.54
C LEU A 31 8.99 -1.08 8.03
N SER A 32 7.82 -1.59 7.65
CA SER A 32 7.42 -1.77 6.26
C SER A 32 6.15 -0.97 6.02
N ILE A 33 6.19 -0.07 5.03
CA ILE A 33 4.99 0.61 4.53
C ILE A 33 4.50 -0.13 3.30
N ILE A 34 3.20 -0.44 3.32
CA ILE A 34 2.50 -1.13 2.24
C ILE A 34 1.31 -0.24 1.84
N PRO A 35 1.38 0.45 0.68
CA PRO A 35 0.30 1.32 0.24
C PRO A 35 -0.91 0.48 -0.22
N SER A 36 -2.12 0.96 0.08
CA SER A 36 -3.37 0.32 -0.35
C SER A 36 -3.79 0.77 -1.75
N LEU A 37 -4.08 -0.21 -2.61
CA LEU A 37 -4.48 -0.01 -4.00
C LEU A 37 -5.78 0.79 -4.14
N ILE A 38 -6.76 0.61 -3.25
CA ILE A 38 -8.04 1.33 -3.30
C ILE A 38 -7.88 2.85 -3.08
N CYS A 39 -6.75 3.29 -2.50
CA CYS A 39 -6.44 4.69 -2.26
C CYS A 39 -5.76 5.38 -3.45
N THR A 40 -5.40 4.62 -4.49
CA THR A 40 -4.74 5.15 -5.69
C THR A 40 -5.74 5.72 -6.69
N ASP A 41 -5.26 6.48 -7.67
CA ASP A 41 -6.10 6.87 -8.80
C ASP A 41 -6.41 5.65 -9.69
N LEU A 42 -7.60 5.08 -9.50
CA LEU A 42 -8.07 3.90 -10.23
C LEU A 42 -8.20 4.12 -11.75
N CYS A 43 -8.29 5.38 -12.21
CA CYS A 43 -8.30 5.68 -13.64
C CYS A 43 -6.91 5.52 -14.27
N ASN A 44 -5.85 5.60 -13.47
CA ASN A 44 -4.44 5.62 -13.90
C ASN A 44 -3.59 4.58 -13.16
N LEU A 45 -4.14 3.39 -12.91
CA LEU A 45 -3.50 2.32 -12.12
C LEU A 45 -2.07 1.97 -12.56
N ASP A 46 -1.80 1.94 -13.86
CA ASP A 46 -0.45 1.61 -14.37
C ASP A 46 0.61 2.60 -13.88
N GLN A 47 0.31 3.90 -13.96
CA GLN A 47 1.24 4.94 -13.53
C GLN A 47 1.39 4.97 -12.01
N GLU A 48 0.29 4.83 -11.28
CA GLU A 48 0.31 4.85 -9.81
C GLU A 48 1.06 3.65 -9.23
N VAL A 49 0.85 2.46 -9.77
CA VAL A 49 1.56 1.24 -9.32
C VAL A 49 3.05 1.32 -9.63
N ARG A 50 3.44 1.79 -10.83
CA ARG A 50 4.86 2.02 -11.17
C ARG A 50 5.50 3.07 -10.30
N ARG A 51 4.75 4.13 -9.96
CA ARG A 51 5.22 5.16 -9.04
C ARG A 51 5.49 4.57 -7.66
N ILE A 52 4.59 3.74 -7.13
CA ILE A 52 4.79 3.01 -5.87
C ILE A 52 6.05 2.13 -5.94
N GLU A 53 6.21 1.36 -7.01
CA GLU A 53 7.37 0.48 -7.20
C GLU A 53 8.69 1.29 -7.26
N SER A 54 8.68 2.45 -7.92
CA SER A 54 9.84 3.36 -8.00
C SER A 54 10.24 3.97 -6.64
N LEU A 55 9.30 4.01 -5.68
CA LEU A 55 9.55 4.49 -4.32
C LEU A 55 10.19 3.43 -3.43
N GLY A 56 10.47 2.23 -3.95
CA GLY A 56 11.13 1.15 -3.22
C GLY A 56 10.18 0.29 -2.38
N CYS A 57 8.87 0.47 -2.53
CA CYS A 57 7.88 -0.44 -1.96
C CYS A 57 8.02 -1.82 -2.60
N LYS A 58 8.04 -2.87 -1.77
CA LYS A 58 8.13 -4.27 -2.22
C LYS A 58 6.78 -4.98 -2.25
N MET A 59 5.82 -4.43 -1.53
CA MET A 59 4.49 -5.00 -1.35
C MET A 59 3.44 -3.95 -1.67
N LEU A 60 2.31 -4.42 -2.19
CA LEU A 60 1.11 -3.63 -2.49
C LEU A 60 -0.08 -4.25 -1.75
N HIS A 61 -0.80 -3.43 -0.98
CA HIS A 61 -1.95 -3.90 -0.21
C HIS A 61 -3.22 -3.88 -1.07
N VAL A 62 -3.94 -5.00 -1.08
CA VAL A 62 -5.10 -5.23 -1.94
C VAL A 62 -6.27 -5.69 -1.09
N ASP A 63 -7.33 -4.89 -1.08
CA ASP A 63 -8.57 -5.15 -0.37
C ASP A 63 -9.58 -5.86 -1.29
N ILE A 64 -9.98 -7.09 -0.93
CA ILE A 64 -11.05 -7.83 -1.60
C ILE A 64 -12.29 -7.80 -0.71
N ILE A 65 -13.28 -7.03 -1.14
CA ILE A 65 -14.50 -6.77 -0.39
C ILE A 65 -15.65 -7.48 -1.09
N ASP A 66 -16.40 -8.34 -0.40
CA ASP A 66 -17.66 -8.85 -0.94
C ASP A 66 -18.79 -7.82 -0.76
N GLY A 67 -19.81 -7.92 -1.61
CA GLY A 67 -20.96 -7.00 -1.54
C GLY A 67 -21.84 -7.17 -0.30
N ASN A 68 -21.63 -8.23 0.48
CA ASN A 68 -22.39 -8.52 1.70
C ASN A 68 -21.77 -7.84 2.93
N PHE A 69 -20.44 -7.79 2.98
CA PHE A 69 -19.62 -7.12 3.98
C PHE A 69 -19.71 -5.60 3.83
N SER A 70 -19.64 -5.09 2.60
CA SER A 70 -19.82 -3.67 2.33
C SER A 70 -20.34 -3.41 0.92
N PRO A 71 -21.43 -2.62 0.78
CA PRO A 71 -21.98 -2.28 -0.53
C PRO A 71 -21.12 -1.27 -1.31
N SER A 72 -20.08 -0.71 -0.69
CA SER A 72 -19.57 0.60 -1.10
C SER A 72 -18.39 0.58 -2.07
N MET A 73 -17.57 -0.48 -2.20
CA MET A 73 -16.43 -0.43 -3.13
C MET A 73 -15.68 -1.77 -3.38
N PRO A 74 -16.27 -2.77 -4.06
CA PRO A 74 -15.49 -3.93 -4.48
C PRO A 74 -14.57 -3.57 -5.67
N ILE A 75 -13.25 -3.65 -5.48
CA ILE A 75 -12.33 -3.82 -6.62
C ILE A 75 -12.46 -5.27 -7.07
N GLY A 76 -12.90 -5.46 -8.31
CA GLY A 76 -13.09 -6.78 -8.89
C GLY A 76 -11.78 -7.54 -9.08
N LEU A 77 -11.86 -8.88 -9.03
CA LEU A 77 -10.72 -9.78 -9.27
C LEU A 77 -10.05 -9.54 -10.63
N GLU A 78 -10.81 -9.13 -11.65
CA GLU A 78 -10.25 -8.78 -12.95
C GLU A 78 -9.31 -7.58 -12.89
N THR A 79 -9.63 -6.56 -12.09
CA THR A 79 -8.73 -5.42 -11.88
C THR A 79 -7.42 -5.89 -11.24
N ILE A 80 -7.48 -6.72 -10.22
CA ILE A 80 -6.30 -7.29 -9.54
C ILE A 80 -5.45 -8.10 -10.53
N LYS A 81 -6.09 -8.89 -11.40
CA LYS A 81 -5.44 -9.67 -12.46
C LYS A 81 -4.75 -8.77 -13.49
N GLN A 82 -5.31 -7.61 -13.83
CA GLN A 82 -4.62 -6.64 -14.68
C GLN A 82 -3.45 -5.99 -13.94
N VAL A 83 -3.61 -5.61 -12.67
CA VAL A 83 -2.54 -5.03 -11.83
C VAL A 83 -1.36 -5.99 -11.70
N ARG A 84 -1.60 -7.30 -11.59
CA ARG A 84 -0.54 -8.32 -11.56
C ARG A 84 0.35 -8.32 -12.81
N LYS A 85 -0.15 -7.88 -13.97
CA LYS A 85 0.65 -7.76 -15.20
C LYS A 85 1.53 -6.51 -15.21
N ILE A 86 1.23 -5.53 -14.36
CA ILE A 86 1.86 -4.20 -14.36
C ILE A 86 3.12 -4.18 -13.49
N THR A 87 3.09 -4.87 -12.35
CA THR A 87 4.15 -4.81 -11.33
C THR A 87 4.70 -6.18 -10.96
N SER A 88 5.91 -6.20 -10.42
CA SER A 88 6.56 -7.38 -9.84
C SER A 88 6.30 -7.53 -8.33
N MET A 89 5.84 -6.47 -7.64
CA MET A 89 5.63 -6.43 -6.19
C MET A 89 4.76 -7.59 -5.65
N ASP A 90 5.00 -7.98 -4.40
CA ASP A 90 4.17 -8.95 -3.68
C ASP A 90 2.83 -8.32 -3.28
N PHE A 91 1.76 -9.11 -3.26
CA PHE A 91 0.44 -8.62 -2.85
C PHE A 91 0.16 -9.02 -1.41
N ASP A 92 -0.10 -8.02 -0.56
CA ASP A 92 -0.66 -8.20 0.78
C ASP A 92 -2.19 -8.15 0.66
N VAL A 93 -2.84 -9.31 0.71
CA VAL A 93 -4.26 -9.43 0.40
C VAL A 93 -5.08 -9.44 1.69
N HIS A 94 -5.99 -8.48 1.81
CA HIS A 94 -6.94 -8.39 2.90
C HIS A 94 -8.33 -8.79 2.41
N LEU A 95 -8.84 -9.91 2.94
CA LEU A 95 -10.16 -10.44 2.59
C LEU A 95 -11.20 -9.89 3.56
N MET A 96 -12.07 -9.03 3.06
CA MET A 96 -13.23 -8.48 3.75
C MET A 96 -14.49 -9.17 3.22
N ILE A 97 -14.70 -10.41 3.67
CA ILE A 97 -15.82 -11.27 3.29
C ILE A 97 -16.56 -11.77 4.52
N VAL A 98 -17.86 -12.10 4.39
CA VAL A 98 -18.70 -12.64 5.49
C VAL A 98 -19.04 -14.11 5.26
#